data_AF-A0AAU7GIK5-F1
#
_entry.id   AF-A0AAU7GIK5-F1
#
_cell.length_a   1.000
_cell.length_b   1.000
_cell.length_c   1.000
_cell.angle_alpha   90.00
_cell.angle_beta   90.00
_cell.angle_gamma   90.00
#
_symmetry.space_group_name_H-M   'P 1'
#
loop_
_entity.id
_entity.type
_entity.pdbx_description
1 polymer ?
#
loop_
_entity_poly.entity_id
_entity_poly.type
_entity_poly.pdbx_seq_one_letter_code
_entity_poly.pdbx_strand_id
1 'polypeptide(L)'
;MSASWHPVANALPTEWVLRQGAMGAPYAVVRRFAFGDPNRPEVWFRVVTWAPASRGRELIGWCRTLEAAAAVAWDHRCAAESWRHHMASKRVDAAGMASQRPSASELVRFYRAALRRRTSGASMER
;
A
#
# COMPACT_ATOMS: atom_id res chain seq x y z
N MET A 1 -12.67 30.31 -27.05
CA MET A 1 -11.57 29.46 -26.52
C MET A 1 -12.01 28.01 -26.62
N SER A 2 -11.45 27.22 -27.54
CA SER A 2 -11.79 25.79 -27.68
C SER A 2 -11.13 25.02 -26.54
N ALA A 3 -11.90 24.38 -25.67
CA ALA A 3 -11.38 23.48 -24.65
C ALA A 3 -10.73 22.28 -25.36
N SER A 4 -9.45 22.02 -25.09
CA SER A 4 -8.76 20.88 -25.69
C SER A 4 -9.44 19.58 -25.22
N TRP A 5 -10.07 18.87 -26.14
CA TRP A 5 -10.70 17.55 -25.95
C TRP A 5 -9.75 16.47 -25.38
N HIS A 6 -8.44 16.76 -25.35
CA HIS A 6 -7.43 15.81 -24.94
C HIS A 6 -7.62 15.37 -23.47
N PRO A 7 -7.76 14.05 -23.18
CA PRO A 7 -8.10 13.55 -21.84
C PRO A 7 -7.16 14.00 -20.71
N VAL A 8 -5.90 14.29 -21.03
CA VAL A 8 -4.89 14.85 -20.09
C VAL A 8 -5.31 16.21 -19.52
N ALA A 9 -6.07 17.02 -20.26
CA ALA A 9 -6.48 18.36 -19.81
C ALA A 9 -7.49 18.32 -18.64
N ASN A 10 -8.15 17.17 -18.43
CA ASN A 10 -9.10 16.94 -17.33
C ASN A 10 -8.55 16.03 -16.23
N ALA A 11 -7.28 15.63 -16.34
CA ALA A 11 -6.65 14.76 -15.36
C ALA A 11 -6.24 15.57 -14.11
N LEU A 12 -7.00 15.46 -13.03
CA LEU A 12 -6.60 15.99 -11.72
C LEU A 12 -5.79 14.93 -10.97
N PRO A 13 -4.50 15.17 -10.65
CA PRO A 13 -3.71 14.21 -9.88
C PRO A 13 -4.15 14.22 -8.42
N THR A 14 -5.05 13.29 -8.04
CA THR A 14 -5.27 12.97 -6.62
C THR A 14 -4.30 11.86 -6.22
N GLU A 15 -3.05 12.27 -5.99
CA GLU A 15 -1.98 11.43 -5.44
C GLU A 15 -1.70 11.86 -4.00
N TRP A 16 -1.67 10.89 -3.08
CA TRP A 16 -1.27 11.10 -1.69
C TRP A 16 -0.03 10.28 -1.39
N VAL A 17 0.99 10.93 -0.82
CA VAL A 17 2.16 10.25 -0.27
C VAL A 17 1.96 10.06 1.22
N LEU A 18 1.93 8.81 1.69
CA LEU A 18 1.75 8.50 3.09
C LEU A 18 3.10 8.50 3.83
N ARG A 19 3.13 9.14 4.99
CA ARG A 19 4.32 9.34 5.84
C ARG A 19 4.02 8.98 7.29
N GLN A 20 5.07 8.62 8.04
CA GLN A 20 4.97 8.42 9.49
C GLN A 20 5.08 9.77 10.21
N GLY A 21 3.95 10.43 10.42
CA GLY A 21 3.93 11.82 10.88
C GLY A 21 4.37 12.79 9.78
N ALA A 22 4.28 14.09 10.06
CA ALA A 22 4.46 15.15 9.05
C ALA A 22 5.85 15.11 8.38
N MET A 23 6.91 14.81 9.14
CA MET A 23 8.30 14.79 8.67
C MET A 23 8.86 13.37 8.47
N GLY A 24 8.05 12.34 8.61
CA GLY A 24 8.51 10.96 8.50
C GLY A 24 8.89 10.55 7.09
N ALA A 25 9.66 9.47 7.03
CA ALA A 25 9.96 8.78 5.79
C ALA A 25 8.65 8.34 5.09
N PRO A 26 8.51 8.60 3.79
CA PRO A 26 7.36 8.15 3.03
C PRO A 26 7.38 6.62 2.90
N TYR A 27 6.21 5.99 3.00
CA TYR A 27 6.10 4.53 2.99
C TYR A 27 5.14 3.99 1.93
N ALA A 28 4.21 4.80 1.43
CA ALA A 28 3.29 4.40 0.37
C ALA A 28 2.81 5.60 -0.45
N VAL A 29 2.22 5.29 -1.61
CA VAL A 29 1.52 6.25 -2.45
C VAL A 29 0.11 5.72 -2.75
N VAL A 30 -0.90 6.56 -2.59
CA VAL A 30 -2.28 6.28 -2.96
C VAL A 30 -2.66 7.15 -4.15
N ARG A 31 -3.28 6.56 -5.17
CA ARG A 31 -3.82 7.27 -6.33
C ARG A 31 -5.30 7.01 -6.48
N ARG A 32 -6.09 8.06 -6.65
CA ARG A 32 -7.53 7.95 -6.97
C ARG A 32 -7.71 7.73 -8.47
N PHE A 33 -8.60 6.81 -8.80
CA PHE A 33 -9.10 6.57 -10.14
C PHE A 33 -10.63 6.66 -10.11
N ALA A 34 -11.20 7.29 -11.13
CA ALA A 34 -12.64 7.33 -11.35
C ALA A 34 -12.91 6.71 -12.73
N PHE A 35 -13.80 5.73 -12.78
CA PHE A 35 -14.21 5.04 -14.00
C PHE A 35 -15.72 5.16 -14.19
N GLY A 36 -16.21 4.86 -15.39
CA GLY A 36 -17.65 4.78 -15.68
C GLY A 36 -18.32 6.13 -15.92
N ASP A 37 -19.62 6.19 -15.62
CA ASP A 37 -20.49 7.36 -15.86
C ASP A 37 -19.96 8.60 -15.09
N PRO A 38 -19.71 9.74 -15.76
CA PRO A 38 -19.30 10.99 -15.10
C PRO A 38 -20.26 11.47 -14.01
N ASN A 39 -21.56 11.16 -14.10
CA ASN A 39 -22.56 11.54 -13.10
C ASN A 39 -22.62 10.58 -11.91
N ARG A 40 -22.09 9.37 -12.07
CA ARG A 40 -22.01 8.33 -11.03
C ARG A 40 -20.69 7.56 -11.14
N PRO A 41 -19.55 8.23 -10.90
CA PRO A 41 -18.26 7.61 -11.14
C PRO A 41 -18.00 6.50 -10.14
N GLU A 42 -17.45 5.40 -10.63
CA GLU A 42 -16.94 4.33 -9.80
C GLU A 42 -15.53 4.68 -9.33
N VAL A 43 -15.39 4.97 -8.03
CA VAL A 43 -14.13 5.43 -7.44
C VAL A 43 -13.33 4.26 -6.87
N TRP A 44 -12.06 4.18 -7.28
CA TRP A 44 -11.08 3.22 -6.79
C TRP A 44 -9.81 3.93 -6.35
N PHE A 45 -9.12 3.35 -5.37
CA PHE A 45 -7.86 3.84 -4.85
C PHE A 45 -6.78 2.77 -5.04
N ARG A 46 -5.77 3.08 -5.85
CA ARG A 46 -4.60 2.22 -6.05
C ARG A 46 -3.56 2.53 -5.00
N VAL A 47 -3.13 1.51 -4.27
CA VAL A 47 -2.13 1.62 -3.21
C VAL A 47 -0.85 0.96 -3.67
N VAL A 48 0.25 1.70 -3.67
CA VAL A 48 1.57 1.19 -4.05
C VAL A 48 2.61 1.51 -2.98
N THR A 49 3.69 0.75 -2.94
CA THR A 49 4.85 1.08 -2.09
C THR A 49 5.45 2.42 -2.49
N TRP A 50 6.13 3.08 -1.56
CA TRP A 50 6.87 4.28 -1.91
C TRP A 50 8.21 3.93 -2.56
N ALA A 51 8.51 4.65 -3.64
CA ALA A 51 9.82 4.78 -4.25
C ALA A 51 9.91 6.15 -4.94
N PRO A 52 11.12 6.75 -5.07
CA PRO A 52 11.30 8.02 -5.75
C PRO A 52 10.77 7.99 -7.19
N ALA A 53 11.09 6.94 -7.93
CA ALA A 53 10.59 6.70 -9.27
C ALA A 53 9.43 5.69 -9.28
N SER A 54 8.44 5.91 -10.14
CA SER A 54 7.26 5.03 -10.27
C SER A 54 7.63 3.57 -10.56
N ARG A 55 8.69 3.33 -11.33
CA ARG A 55 9.19 1.98 -11.69
C ARG A 55 9.62 1.13 -10.49
N GLY A 56 9.98 1.76 -9.37
CA GLY A 56 10.36 1.06 -8.14
C GLY A 56 9.18 0.78 -7.21
N ARG A 57 7.97 1.22 -7.58
CA ARG A 57 6.77 1.06 -6.75
C ARG A 57 6.09 -0.25 -7.09
N GLU A 58 5.70 -0.96 -6.06
CA GLU A 58 5.04 -2.26 -6.14
C GLU A 58 3.57 -2.12 -5.73
N LEU A 59 2.66 -2.83 -6.39
CA LEU A 59 1.24 -2.81 -6.04
C LEU A 59 1.02 -3.51 -4.69
N ILE A 60 0.40 -2.80 -3.76
CA ILE A 60 -0.09 -3.37 -2.50
C ILE A 60 -1.52 -3.85 -2.68
N GLY A 61 -2.38 -3.04 -3.32
CA GLY A 61 -3.76 -3.41 -3.61
C GLY A 61 -4.63 -2.27 -4.14
N TRP A 62 -5.92 -2.57 -4.29
CA TRP A 62 -6.97 -1.64 -4.67
C TRP A 62 -8.04 -1.56 -3.59
N CYS A 63 -8.56 -0.36 -3.33
CA CYS A 63 -9.56 -0.11 -2.30
C CYS A 63 -10.70 0.77 -2.83
N ARG A 64 -11.84 0.73 -2.14
CA ARG A 64 -13.03 1.53 -2.47
C ARG A 64 -13.06 2.90 -1.80
N THR A 65 -12.27 3.09 -0.74
CA THR A 65 -12.17 4.35 -0.01
C THR A 65 -10.71 4.70 0.27
N LEU A 66 -10.45 5.97 0.55
CA LEU A 66 -9.11 6.46 0.89
C LEU A 66 -8.65 5.91 2.25
N GLU A 67 -9.56 5.76 3.20
CA GLU A 67 -9.31 5.22 4.54
C GLU A 67 -8.85 3.76 4.46
N ALA A 68 -9.55 2.93 3.66
CA ALA A 68 -9.16 1.56 3.42
C ALA A 68 -7.79 1.47 2.72
N ALA A 69 -7.53 2.37 1.78
CA ALA A 69 -6.23 2.48 1.11
C ALA A 69 -5.09 2.84 2.09
N ALA A 70 -5.32 3.80 2.98
CA ALA A 70 -4.36 4.19 4.01
C ALA A 70 -4.12 3.06 5.02
N ALA A 71 -5.17 2.34 5.44
CA ALA A 71 -5.04 1.20 6.33
C ALA A 71 -4.23 0.05 5.70
N VAL A 72 -4.50 -0.29 4.43
CA VAL A 72 -3.72 -1.31 3.69
C VAL A 72 -2.24 -0.90 3.56
N ALA A 73 -1.97 0.39 3.31
CA ALA A 73 -0.60 0.89 3.24
C ALA A 73 0.12 0.81 4.59
N TRP A 74 -0.58 1.08 5.69
CA TRP A 74 -0.04 0.95 7.04
C TRP A 74 0.25 -0.52 7.39
N ASP A 75 -0.67 -1.43 7.07
CA ASP A 75 -0.46 -2.88 7.24
C ASP A 75 0.78 -3.35 6.49
N HIS A 76 0.99 -2.88 5.26
CA HIS A 76 2.20 -3.20 4.50
C HIS A 76 3.47 -2.74 5.21
N ARG A 77 3.47 -1.50 5.75
CA ARG A 77 4.61 -0.98 6.51
C ARG A 77 4.93 -1.86 7.71
N CYS A 78 3.92 -2.18 8.53
CA CYS A 78 4.06 -3.06 9.69
C CYS A 78 4.55 -4.46 9.29
N ALA A 79 4.02 -5.01 8.20
CA ALA A 79 4.43 -6.30 7.64
C ALA A 79 5.90 -6.29 7.19
N ALA A 80 6.32 -5.26 6.45
CA ALA A 80 7.69 -5.10 5.97
C ALA A 80 8.69 -4.92 7.12
N GLU A 81 8.31 -4.22 8.18
CA GLU A 81 9.11 -4.09 9.39
C GLU A 81 9.24 -5.42 10.14
N SER A 82 8.12 -6.10 10.37
CA SER A 82 8.10 -7.42 11.00
C SER A 82 8.95 -8.45 10.23
N TRP A 83 8.84 -8.46 8.90
CA TRP A 83 9.65 -9.33 8.04
C TRP A 83 11.14 -8.98 8.10
N ARG A 84 11.51 -7.68 8.10
CA ARG A 84 12.92 -7.26 8.25
C ARG A 84 13.52 -7.74 9.58
N HIS A 85 12.77 -7.61 10.68
CA HIS A 85 13.20 -8.12 11.98
C HIS A 85 13.37 -9.63 12.00
N HIS A 86 12.46 -10.38 11.38
CA HIS A 86 12.56 -11.84 11.24
C HIS A 86 13.77 -12.28 10.41
N MET A 87 14.08 -11.57 9.33
CA MET A 87 15.27 -11.89 8.52
C MET A 87 16.57 -11.52 9.23
N ALA A 88 16.58 -10.40 9.96
CA ALA A 88 17.72 -9.99 10.77
C ALA A 88 18.01 -10.96 11.91
N SER A 89 16.98 -11.52 12.57
CA SER A 89 17.19 -12.54 13.61
C SER A 89 17.79 -13.82 13.06
N LYS A 90 17.53 -14.14 11.79
CA LYS A 90 18.17 -15.23 11.03
C LYS A 90 19.55 -14.87 10.48
N ARG A 91 20.03 -13.65 10.71
CA ARG A 91 21.32 -13.13 10.20
C ARG A 91 21.45 -13.24 8.68
N VAL A 92 20.34 -13.14 7.95
CA VAL A 92 20.36 -13.08 6.49
C VAL A 92 20.90 -11.72 6.08
N ASP A 93 21.84 -11.71 5.13
CA ASP A 93 22.42 -10.47 4.60
C ASP A 93 21.44 -9.72 3.69
N ALA A 94 21.83 -8.51 3.26
CA ALA A 94 20.97 -7.67 2.44
C ALA A 94 20.60 -8.30 1.09
N ALA A 95 21.53 -9.05 0.47
CA ALA A 95 21.30 -9.71 -0.81
C ALA A 95 20.30 -10.87 -0.68
N GLY A 96 20.47 -11.70 0.36
CA GLY A 96 19.55 -12.79 0.70
C GLY A 96 18.18 -12.27 1.14
N MET A 97 18.12 -11.13 1.82
CA MET A 97 16.85 -10.47 2.12
C MET A 97 16.13 -10.05 0.84
N ALA A 98 16.83 -9.37 -0.07
CA ALA A 98 16.23 -8.88 -1.32
C ALA A 98 15.67 -10.02 -2.18
N SER A 99 16.39 -11.15 -2.29
CA SER A 99 15.94 -12.30 -3.08
C SER A 99 14.77 -13.07 -2.47
N GLN A 100 14.62 -13.02 -1.15
CA GLN A 100 13.56 -13.72 -0.42
C GLN A 100 12.35 -12.84 -0.07
N ARG A 101 12.39 -11.55 -0.43
CA ARG A 101 11.32 -10.62 -0.10
C ARG A 101 10.04 -11.00 -0.87
N PRO A 102 8.94 -11.35 -0.17
CA PRO A 102 7.65 -11.58 -0.84
C PRO A 102 7.13 -10.30 -1.47
N SER A 103 6.17 -10.42 -2.37
CA SER A 103 5.52 -9.23 -2.92
C SER A 103 4.86 -8.40 -1.82
N ALA A 104 4.72 -7.10 -2.05
CA ALA A 104 4.08 -6.17 -1.12
C ALA A 104 2.65 -6.64 -0.77
N SER A 105 1.92 -7.16 -1.75
CA SER A 105 0.58 -7.72 -1.57
C SER A 105 0.58 -8.99 -0.70
N GLU A 106 1.55 -9.89 -0.88
CA GLU A 106 1.70 -11.12 -0.09
C GLU A 106 2.10 -10.82 1.35
N LEU A 107 3.00 -9.87 1.57
CA LEU A 107 3.38 -9.41 2.91
C LEU A 107 2.14 -8.96 3.71
N VAL A 108 1.27 -8.14 3.10
CA VAL A 108 0.01 -7.72 3.73
C VAL A 108 -0.91 -8.91 3.99
N ARG A 109 -1.05 -9.83 3.03
CA ARG A 109 -1.88 -11.02 3.17
C ARG A 109 -1.44 -11.88 4.35
N PHE A 110 -0.15 -12.18 4.47
CA PHE A 110 0.40 -12.99 5.55
C PHE A 110 0.31 -12.28 6.90
N TYR A 111 0.60 -10.98 6.93
CA TYR A 111 0.48 -10.17 8.14
C TYR A 111 -0.95 -10.18 8.69
N ARG A 112 -1.95 -9.91 7.84
CA ARG A 112 -3.37 -9.95 8.24
C ARG A 112 -3.80 -11.34 8.69
N ALA A 113 -3.30 -12.40 8.06
CA ALA A 113 -3.57 -13.77 8.49
C ALA A 113 -2.98 -14.06 9.89
N ALA A 114 -1.78 -13.55 10.18
CA ALA A 114 -1.15 -13.69 11.48
C ALA A 114 -1.90 -12.90 12.57
N LEU A 115 -2.35 -11.68 12.28
CA LEU A 115 -3.16 -10.89 13.21
C LEU A 115 -4.47 -11.60 13.58
N ARG A 116 -5.19 -12.15 12.58
CA ARG A 116 -6.43 -12.90 12.83
C ARG A 116 -6.20 -14.09 13.77
N ARG A 117 -5.14 -14.87 13.55
CA ARG A 117 -4.80 -16.00 14.43
C ARG A 117 -4.53 -15.58 15.88
N ARG A 118 -3.82 -14.47 16.09
CA ARG A 118 -3.56 -13.93 17.43
C ARG A 118 -4.85 -13.51 18.14
N THR A 119 -5.76 -12.85 17.43
CA THR A 119 -7.06 -12.43 18.00
C THR A 119 -7.91 -13.64 18.36
N SER A 120 -7.98 -14.66 17.51
CA SER A 120 -8.75 -15.89 17.78
C SER A 120 -8.18 -16.68 18.96
N GLY A 121 -6.85 -16.81 19.08
CA GLY A 121 -6.21 -17.47 20.23
C GLY A 121 -6.48 -16.74 21.56
N ALA A 122 -6.37 -15.41 21.56
CA ALA A 122 -6.64 -14.58 22.75
C ALA A 122 -8.12 -14.54 23.19
N SER A 123 -9.04 -15.04 22.35
CA SER A 123 -10.46 -15.19 22.70
C SER A 123 -10.79 -16.57 23.29
N MET A 124 -9.88 -17.54 23.18
CA MET A 124 -10.09 -18.92 23.64
C MET A 124 -9.49 -19.17 25.03
N GLU A 125 -8.63 -18.27 25.51
CA GLU A 125 -8.03 -18.27 26.85
C GLU A 125 -8.82 -17.41 27.88
N ARG A 126 -10.05 -17.01 27.56
CA ARG A 126 -10.93 -16.22 28.46
C ARG A 126 -12.18 -16.97 28.87
#